data_AF-X1G2J0-F1
#
_entry.id   AF-X1G2J0-F1
#
_cell.length_a   1.000
_cell.length_b   1.000
_cell.length_c   1.000
_cell.angle_alpha   90.00
_cell.angle_beta   90.00
_cell.angle_gamma   90.00
#
_symmetry.space_group_name_H-M   'P 1'
#
loop_
_entity.id
_entity.type
_entity.pdbx_description
1 polymer ?
#
loop_
_entity_poly.entity_id
_entity_poly.type
_entity_poly.pdbx_seq_one_letter_code
_entity_poly.pdbx_strand_id
1 'polypeptide(L)' 'AEKTGAKVEICHISTPEVVELVNEAKCKGVYAIAETCPHYLFLNENALNKLGVFAKCNPPLRSEEERQGMWYNE' A
#
# COMPACT_ATOMS: atom_id res chain seq x y z
N ALA A 1 9.15 -16.10 1.24
CA ALA A 1 8.40 -16.23 2.50
C ALA A 1 7.76 -17.62 2.57
N GLU A 2 6.72 -17.90 1.79
CA GLU A 2 6.03 -19.21 1.80
C GLU A 2 6.96 -20.41 1.59
N LYS A 3 7.75 -20.43 0.50
CA LYS A 3 8.70 -21.52 0.23
C LYS A 3 9.84 -21.66 1.24
N THR A 4 10.17 -20.58 1.96
CA THR A 4 11.40 -20.48 2.77
C THR A 4 11.15 -20.41 4.27
N GLY A 5 9.91 -20.25 4.72
CA GLY A 5 9.56 -19.99 6.11
C GLY A 5 10.00 -18.61 6.63
N ALA A 6 10.58 -17.75 5.79
CA ALA A 6 11.03 -16.43 6.20
C ALA A 6 9.84 -15.49 6.46
N LYS A 7 9.96 -14.67 7.51
CA LYS A 7 9.07 -13.53 7.77
C LYS A 7 9.25 -12.48 6.67
N VAL A 8 8.16 -11.84 6.28
CA VAL A 8 8.19 -10.79 5.24
C VAL A 8 7.37 -9.58 5.66
N GLU A 9 7.89 -8.42 5.31
CA GLU A 9 7.21 -7.13 5.42
C GLU A 9 7.16 -6.48 4.04
N ILE A 10 5.97 -6.01 3.65
CA ILE A 10 5.77 -5.28 2.40
C ILE A 10 5.78 -3.79 2.73
N CYS A 11 6.86 -3.11 2.36
CA CYS A 11 7.02 -1.69 2.63
C CYS A 11 6.03 -0.83 1.85
N HIS A 12 5.69 0.31 2.43
CA HIS A 12 5.04 1.47 1.80
C HIS A 12 3.99 1.11 0.73
N ILE A 13 3.00 0.28 1.10
CA ILE A 13 1.94 -0.12 0.17
C ILE A 13 1.12 1.11 -0.23
N SER A 14 0.74 1.18 -1.51
CA SER A 14 0.00 2.32 -2.07
C SER A 14 -1.41 1.97 -2.56
N THR A 15 -1.79 0.70 -2.55
CA THR A 15 -3.09 0.23 -3.07
C THR A 15 -3.75 -0.72 -2.07
N PRO A 16 -5.09 -0.70 -1.97
CA PRO A 16 -5.84 -1.49 -0.99
C PRO A 16 -5.72 -3.00 -1.23
N GLU A 17 -5.56 -3.45 -2.48
CA GLU A 17 -5.49 -4.87 -2.84
C GLU A 17 -4.29 -5.57 -2.18
N VAL A 18 -3.22 -4.84 -1.84
CA VAL A 18 -2.09 -5.43 -1.12
C VAL A 18 -2.51 -5.88 0.28
N VAL A 19 -3.48 -5.22 0.92
CA VAL A 19 -4.02 -5.63 2.22
C VAL A 19 -4.70 -7.01 2.11
N GLU A 20 -5.48 -7.22 1.05
CA GLU A 20 -6.12 -8.51 0.77
C GLU A 20 -5.07 -9.60 0.56
N LEU A 21 -4.07 -9.35 -0.29
CA LEU A 21 -2.98 -10.30 -0.55
C LEU A 21 -2.19 -10.66 0.71
N VAL A 22 -1.96 -9.69 1.61
CA VAL A 22 -1.30 -9.93 2.90
C VAL A 22 -2.20 -10.78 3.81
N ASN A 23 -3.51 -10.54 3.84
CA ASN A 23 -4.46 -11.35 4.60
C ASN A 23 -4.55 -12.78 4.05
N GLU A 24 -4.59 -12.97 2.74
CA GLU A 24 -4.53 -14.28 2.11
C GLU A 24 -3.23 -15.03 2.47
N ALA A 25 -2.09 -14.34 2.45
CA ALA A 25 -0.81 -14.92 2.82
C ALA A 25 -0.82 -15.38 4.29
N LYS A 26 -1.39 -14.57 5.19
CA LYS A 26 -1.59 -14.95 6.61
C LYS A 26 -2.48 -16.19 6.75
N CYS A 27 -3.58 -16.27 6.00
CA CYS A 27 -4.46 -17.46 5.98
C CYS A 27 -3.73 -18.73 5.51
N LYS A 28 -2.74 -18.60 4.62
CA LYS A 28 -1.86 -19.69 4.18
C LYS A 28 -0.74 -20.03 5.18
N GLY A 29 -0.70 -19.38 6.34
CA GLY A 29 0.30 -19.61 7.39
C GLY A 29 1.62 -18.85 7.17
N VAL A 30 1.68 -17.93 6.20
CA VAL A 30 2.86 -17.08 5.98
C VAL A 30 2.86 -15.94 6.98
N TYR A 31 3.99 -15.72 7.66
CA TYR A 31 4.16 -14.52 8.49
C TYR A 31 4.43 -13.31 7.58
N ALA A 32 3.37 -12.62 7.19
CA ALA A 32 3.40 -11.43 6.35
C ALA A 32 2.81 -10.23 7.09
N ILE A 33 3.48 -9.08 7.01
CA ILE A 33 2.98 -7.78 7.46
C ILE A 33 3.14 -6.76 6.33
N ALA A 34 2.45 -5.63 6.44
CA ALA A 34 2.61 -4.50 5.52
C ALA A 34 2.51 -3.19 6.28
N GLU A 35 3.19 -2.18 5.75
CA GLU A 35 3.14 -0.80 6.22
C GLU A 35 2.74 0.13 5.08
N THR A 36 2.23 1.32 5.41
CA THR A 36 1.99 2.39 4.44
C THR A 36 2.55 3.71 4.97
N CYS A 37 2.64 4.70 4.08
CA CYS A 37 3.12 6.03 4.41
C CYS A 37 1.96 7.04 4.47
N PRO A 38 2.06 8.12 5.26
CA PRO A 38 1.00 9.12 5.37
C PRO A 38 0.54 9.69 4.02
N HIS A 39 1.45 9.88 3.06
CA HIS A 39 1.09 10.44 1.77
C HIS A 39 0.14 9.54 0.95
N TYR A 40 0.14 8.22 1.13
CA TYR A 40 -0.86 7.33 0.49
C TYR A 40 -2.23 7.39 1.16
N LEU A 41 -2.30 7.93 2.40
CA LEU A 41 -3.57 8.14 3.11
C LEU A 41 -4.13 9.54 2.87
N PHE A 42 -3.28 10.56 2.69
CA PHE A 42 -3.70 11.96 2.63
C PHE A 42 -3.62 12.60 1.24
N LEU A 43 -2.88 12.01 0.29
CA LEU A 43 -2.69 12.55 -1.06
C LEU A 43 -3.10 11.53 -2.12
N ASN A 44 -3.53 12.04 -3.28
CA ASN A 44 -3.79 11.26 -4.49
C ASN A 44 -2.96 11.84 -5.64
N GLU A 45 -3.06 11.24 -6.83
CA GLU A 45 -2.33 11.63 -8.04
C GLU A 45 -2.45 13.12 -8.42
N ASN A 46 -3.55 13.80 -8.05
CA ASN A 46 -3.72 15.24 -8.30
C ASN A 46 -2.73 16.10 -7.52
N ALA A 47 -2.08 15.57 -6.48
CA ALA A 47 -1.00 16.26 -5.78
C ALA A 47 0.17 16.60 -6.71
N LEU A 48 0.38 15.84 -7.79
CA LEU A 48 1.40 16.13 -8.79
C LEU A 48 1.17 17.48 -9.48
N ASN A 49 -0.09 17.84 -9.73
CA ASN A 49 -0.45 19.13 -10.34
C ASN A 49 -0.17 20.31 -9.40
N LYS A 50 -0.25 20.11 -8.08
CA LYS A 50 -0.08 21.18 -7.07
C LYS A 50 1.34 21.30 -6.55
N LEU A 51 2.02 20.17 -6.35
CA LEU A 51 3.32 20.08 -5.66
C LEU A 51 4.47 19.71 -6.61
N GLY A 52 4.18 19.35 -7.86
CA GLY A 52 5.19 18.98 -8.85
C GLY A 52 6.09 17.85 -8.35
N VAL A 53 7.41 18.05 -8.49
CA VAL A 53 8.43 17.05 -8.13
C VAL A 53 8.38 16.61 -6.66
N PHE A 54 7.81 17.40 -5.75
CA PHE A 54 7.69 17.04 -4.34
C PHE A 54 6.63 15.97 -4.08
N ALA A 55 5.70 15.74 -5.02
CA ALA A 55 4.73 14.64 -4.96
C ALA A 55 5.20 13.38 -5.71
N LYS A 56 6.42 13.39 -6.28
CA LYS A 56 6.97 12.23 -6.99
C LYS A 56 7.61 11.25 -6.00
N CYS A 57 7.02 10.07 -5.86
CA CYS A 57 7.51 8.98 -5.02
C CYS A 57 7.34 7.62 -5.71
N ASN A 58 7.93 6.57 -5.14
CA ASN A 58 7.74 5.19 -5.56
C ASN A 58 7.40 4.33 -4.33
N PRO A 59 6.26 3.62 -4.30
CA PRO A 59 5.17 3.61 -5.29
C PRO A 59 4.53 4.98 -5.58
N PRO A 60 3.88 5.18 -6.74
CA PRO A 60 3.26 6.46 -7.06
C PRO A 60 2.02 6.71 -6.20
N LEU A 61 1.68 7.99 -6.01
CA LEU A 61 0.34 8.38 -5.52
C LEU A 61 -0.72 7.88 -6.51
N ARG A 62 -1.82 7.37 -5.97
CA ARG A 62 -2.86 6.66 -6.73
C ARG A 62 -4.09 7.52 -6.99
N SER A 63 -5.07 6.95 -7.68
CA SER A 63 -6.38 7.56 -7.86
C SER A 63 -7.03 7.91 -6.52
N GLU A 64 -8.00 8.83 -6.52
CA GLU A 64 -8.76 9.14 -5.30
C GLU A 64 -9.55 7.92 -4.79
N GLU A 65 -10.01 7.06 -5.69
CA GLU A 65 -10.69 5.80 -5.36
C GLU A 65 -9.77 4.85 -4.59
N GLU A 66 -8.58 4.57 -5.11
CA GLU A 66 -7.58 3.75 -4.41
C GLU A 66 -7.16 4.39 -3.07
N ARG A 67 -7.00 5.72 -3.01
CA ARG A 67 -6.67 6.43 -1.75
C ARG A 67 -7.78 6.27 -0.70
N GLN A 68 -9.04 6.29 -1.10
CA GLN A 68 -10.16 6.06 -0.17
C GLN A 68 -10.20 4.59 0.27
N GLY A 69 -9.92 3.65 -0.64
CA GLY A 69 -9.79 2.22 -0.30
C GLY A 69 -8.70 1.95 0.73
N MET A 70 -7.61 2.73 0.74
CA MET A 70 -6.59 2.63 1.79
C MET A 70 -7.10 2.95 3.21
N TRP A 71 -8.20 3.71 3.34
CA TRP A 71 -8.85 4.01 4.62
C TRP A 71 -9.93 3.01 4.99
N TYR A 72 -10.73 2.61 4.01
CA TYR A 72 -11.92 1.79 4.21
C TYR A 72 -11.74 0.47 3.45
N ASN A 73 -11.41 -0.59 4.19
CA ASN A 73 -11.56 -1.95 3.68
C ASN A 73 -13.05 -2.31 3.80
N GLU A 74 -13.84 -2.04 2.76
CA GLU A 74 -15.18 -2.63 2.61
C GLU A 74 -15.10 -4.04 2.02
#